data_AF-A0A1F3B8M4-F1
#
_entry.id   AF-A0A1F3B8M4-F1
#
_cell.length_a   1.000
_cell.length_b   1.000
_cell.length_c   1.000
_cell.angle_alpha   90.00
_cell.angle_beta   90.00
_cell.angle_gamma   90.00
#
_symmetry.space_group_name_H-M   'P 1'
#
loop_
_entity.id
_entity.type
_entity.pdbx_description
1 polymer ?
#
loop_
_entity_poly.entity_id
_entity_poly.type
_entity_poly.pdbx_seq_one_letter_code
_entity_poly.pdbx_strand_id
1 'polypeptide(L)' 'MTKPCKPMIDDDGEAPELDEAFFRQARRGRPPMPEDCRKQRVTLYLDPDVVAYFKRGGSGWQTRINTALKELSTKH' A
#
# COMPACT_ATOMS: atom_id res chain seq x y z
N MET A 1 18.46 -9.72 -17.80
CA MET A 1 19.35 -8.56 -18.04
C MET A 1 18.65 -7.34 -17.48
N THR A 2 18.97 -6.98 -16.24
CA THR A 2 18.42 -5.79 -15.58
C THR A 2 19.03 -4.58 -16.28
N LYS A 3 18.22 -3.73 -16.92
CA LYS A 3 18.74 -2.51 -17.55
C LYS A 3 19.47 -1.69 -16.48
N PRO A 4 20.70 -1.21 -16.72
CA PRO A 4 21.38 -0.38 -15.74
C PRO A 4 20.53 0.88 -15.53
N CYS A 5 20.03 1.07 -14.31
CA CYS A 5 19.44 2.34 -13.91
C CYS A 5 20.49 3.41 -14.17
N LYS A 6 20.17 4.39 -15.02
CA LYS A 6 20.99 5.59 -15.15
C LYS A 6 21.25 6.13 -13.74
N PRO A 7 22.49 6.49 -13.40
CA PRO A 7 22.75 7.12 -12.12
C PRO A 7 21.90 8.39 -12.03
N MET A 8 21.27 8.61 -10.87
CA MET A 8 20.37 9.76 -10.65
C MET A 8 21.13 11.09 -10.56
N ILE A 9 22.46 11.01 -10.56
CA ILE A 9 23.41 12.08 -10.38
C ILE A 9 24.54 11.81 -11.39
N ASP A 10 25.04 12.84 -12.06
CA ASP A 10 26.20 12.71 -12.94
C ASP A 10 27.53 12.56 -12.16
N ASP A 11 28.63 12.36 -12.88
CA ASP A 11 29.97 12.19 -12.29
C ASP A 11 30.44 13.44 -11.49
N ASP A 12 29.79 14.59 -11.72
CA ASP A 12 30.06 15.87 -11.06
C ASP A 12 29.17 16.12 -9.83
N GLY A 13 28.22 15.22 -9.52
CA GLY A 13 27.36 15.33 -8.36
C GLY A 13 26.07 16.14 -8.60
N GLU A 14 25.80 16.54 -9.84
CA GLU A 14 24.65 17.36 -10.22
C GLU A 14 23.45 16.52 -10.66
N ALA A 15 22.25 17.05 -10.38
CA ALA A 15 21.01 16.47 -10.85
C ALA A 15 20.76 16.92 -12.30
N PRO A 16 20.38 16.01 -13.21
CA PRO A 16 20.09 16.37 -14.59
C PRO A 16 18.91 17.34 -14.69
N GLU A 17 19.01 18.27 -15.64
CA GLU A 17 17.97 19.25 -15.93
C GLU A 17 16.62 18.60 -16.23
N LEU A 18 15.54 19.22 -15.74
CA LEU A 18 14.16 18.77 -15.97
C LEU A 18 13.71 19.19 -17.38
N ASP A 19 14.23 18.50 -18.38
CA ASP A 19 13.97 18.79 -19.79
C ASP A 19 12.62 18.22 -20.28
N GLU A 20 12.30 18.51 -21.55
CA GLU A 20 11.08 18.02 -22.19
C GLU A 20 11.03 16.48 -22.32
N ALA A 21 12.17 15.80 -22.30
CA ALA A 21 12.21 14.33 -22.28
C ALA A 21 11.84 13.78 -20.89
N PHE A 22 12.25 14.43 -19.81
CA PHE A 22 11.83 14.12 -18.45
C PHE A 22 10.31 14.30 -18.30
N PHE A 23 9.76 15.44 -18.70
CA PHE A 23 8.33 15.71 -18.56
C PHE A 23 7.45 14.81 -19.44
N ARG A 24 7.97 14.32 -20.57
CA ARG A 24 7.27 13.30 -21.39
C ARG A 24 7.06 11.97 -20.65
N GLN A 25 7.92 11.62 -19.70
CA GLN A 25 7.82 10.38 -18.92
C GLN A 25 7.28 10.59 -17.50
N ALA A 26 7.23 11.84 -17.03
CA ALA A 26 6.77 12.19 -15.70
C ALA A 26 5.28 11.81 -15.50
N ARG A 27 5.04 10.82 -14.63
CA ARG A 27 3.67 10.46 -14.21
C ARG A 27 3.26 11.37 -13.06
N ARG A 28 2.10 12.04 -13.20
CA ARG A 28 1.56 12.93 -12.17
C ARG A 28 0.92 12.11 -11.04
N GLY A 29 1.16 12.53 -9.79
CA GLY A 29 0.52 11.98 -8.60
C GLY A 29 1.34 10.91 -7.88
N ARG A 30 0.91 10.57 -6.65
CA ARG A 30 1.51 9.47 -5.87
C ARG A 30 1.30 8.16 -6.65
N PRO A 31 2.33 7.31 -6.79
CA PRO A 31 2.17 6.01 -7.43
C PRO A 31 1.03 5.23 -6.76
N PRO A 32 0.22 4.49 -7.54
CA PRO A 32 -0.88 3.72 -6.99
C PRO A 32 -0.34 2.71 -5.96
N MET A 33 -1.09 2.51 -4.89
CA MET A 33 -0.76 1.50 -3.88
C MET A 33 -0.64 0.13 -4.58
N PRO A 34 0.44 -0.63 -4.33
CA PRO A 34 0.61 -1.99 -4.84
C PRO A 34 -0.61 -2.85 -4.55
N GLU A 35 -0.95 -3.75 -5.47
CA GLU A 35 -2.16 -4.59 -5.35
C GLU A 35 -2.12 -5.46 -4.09
N ASP A 36 -0.95 -6.03 -3.76
CA ASP A 36 -0.72 -6.85 -2.57
C ASP A 36 -0.94 -6.10 -1.25
N CYS A 37 -0.89 -4.77 -1.28
CA CYS A 37 -1.08 -3.90 -0.12
C CYS A 37 -2.49 -3.31 -0.05
N ARG A 38 -3.34 -3.54 -1.06
CA ARG A 38 -4.67 -2.93 -1.16
C ARG A 38 -5.69 -3.74 -0.37
N LYS A 39 -6.30 -3.13 0.66
CA LYS A 39 -7.47 -3.70 1.35
C LYS A 39 -8.71 -3.54 0.48
N GLN A 40 -9.45 -4.62 0.28
CA GLN A 40 -10.75 -4.57 -0.40
C GLN A 40 -11.84 -4.12 0.57
N ARG A 41 -12.61 -3.09 0.18
CA ARG A 41 -13.80 -2.69 0.94
C ARG A 41 -14.93 -3.66 0.62
N VAL A 42 -15.38 -4.39 1.63
CA VAL A 42 -16.51 -5.33 1.53
C VAL A 42 -17.61 -4.93 2.50
N THR A 43 -18.87 -5.18 2.12
CA THR A 43 -20.03 -5.06 3.01
C THR A 43 -20.37 -6.47 3.49
N LEU A 44 -20.04 -6.78 4.74
CA LEU A 44 -20.30 -8.07 5.38
C LEU A 44 -21.04 -7.84 6.70
N TYR A 45 -22.00 -8.73 6.99
CA TYR A 45 -22.65 -8.78 8.29
C TYR A 45 -21.85 -9.69 9.23
N LEU A 46 -21.63 -9.21 10.44
CA LEU A 46 -20.94 -9.94 11.51
C LEU A 46 -21.88 -10.03 12.72
N ASP A 47 -21.71 -11.07 13.53
CA ASP A 47 -22.49 -11.20 14.75
C ASP A 47 -22.29 -10.01 15.69
N PRO A 48 -23.35 -9.55 16.38
CA PRO A 48 -23.27 -8.43 17.30
C PRO A 48 -22.22 -8.61 18.40
N ASP A 49 -22.09 -9.82 18.93
CA ASP A 49 -21.15 -10.15 20.00
C ASP A 49 -19.69 -10.02 19.56
N VAL A 50 -19.40 -10.42 18.31
CA VAL A 50 -18.07 -10.29 17.70
C VAL A 50 -17.72 -8.80 17.55
N VAL A 51 -18.65 -8.01 17.00
CA VAL A 51 -18.46 -6.57 16.85
C VAL A 51 -18.27 -5.89 18.21
N ALA A 52 -19.07 -6.26 19.20
CA ALA A 52 -18.96 -5.75 20.57
C ALA A 52 -17.60 -6.09 21.17
N TYR A 53 -17.14 -7.34 21.04
CA TYR A 53 -15.84 -7.79 21.54
C TYR A 53 -14.69 -6.93 21.00
N PHE A 54 -14.62 -6.72 19.68
CA PHE A 54 -13.53 -5.95 19.08
C PHE A 54 -13.64 -4.44 19.36
N LYS A 55 -14.87 -3.90 19.44
CA LYS A 55 -15.11 -2.48 19.75
C LYS A 55 -14.72 -2.11 21.19
N ARG A 56 -14.80 -3.03 22.16
CA ARG A 56 -14.36 -2.76 23.54
C ARG A 56 -12.89 -2.33 23.61
N GLY A 57 -12.05 -2.80 22.70
CA GLY A 57 -10.64 -2.41 22.62
C GLY A 57 -10.39 -1.02 22.04
N GLY A 58 -11.43 -0.24 21.74
CA GLY A 58 -11.32 1.12 21.21
C GLY A 58 -10.91 1.21 19.74
N SER A 59 -10.15 2.25 19.40
CA SER A 59 -9.69 2.50 18.02
C SER A 59 -8.92 1.30 17.44
N GLY A 60 -8.98 1.13 16.12
CA GLY A 60 -8.29 0.02 15.43
C GLY A 60 -8.98 -1.35 15.51
N TRP A 61 -10.22 -1.43 16.00
CA TRP A 61 -10.97 -2.70 16.06
C TRP A 61 -11.15 -3.37 14.69
N GLN A 62 -11.28 -2.60 13.60
CA GLN A 62 -11.32 -3.11 12.22
C GLN A 62 -9.99 -3.76 11.80
N THR A 63 -8.85 -3.21 12.23
CA THR A 63 -7.55 -3.82 11.97
C THR A 63 -7.41 -5.13 12.75
N ARG A 64 -7.84 -5.16 14.01
CA ARG A 64 -7.79 -6.38 14.85
C ARG A 64 -8.64 -7.52 14.28
N ILE A 65 -9.88 -7.25 13.88
CA ILE A 65 -10.72 -8.27 13.26
C ILE A 65 -10.14 -8.75 11.92
N ASN A 66 -9.57 -7.85 11.12
CA ASN A 66 -8.91 -8.23 9.87
C ASN A 66 -7.69 -9.13 10.11
N THR A 67 -6.87 -8.85 11.13
CA THR A 67 -5.75 -9.73 11.52
C THR A 67 -6.25 -11.10 11.95
N ALA A 68 -7.29 -11.17 12.78
CA ALA A 68 -7.88 -12.44 13.22
C ALA A 68 -8.41 -13.27 12.04
N LEU A 69 -9.11 -12.65 11.09
CA LEU A 69 -9.58 -13.31 9.88
C LEU A 69 -8.42 -13.81 9.00
N LYS A 70 -7.33 -13.03 8.91
CA LYS A 70 -6.13 -13.44 8.16
C LYS A 70 -5.46 -14.66 8.77
N GLU A 71 -5.30 -14.68 10.10
CA GLU A 71 -4.74 -15.84 10.80
C GLU A 71 -5.59 -17.09 10.60
N LEU A 72 -6.91 -16.98 10.67
CA LEU A 72 -7.82 -18.09 10.38
C LEU A 72 -7.63 -18.58 8.94
N SER A 73 -7.56 -17.68 7.96
CA SER A 73 -7.37 -18.05 6.55
C SER A 73 -6.04 -18.75 6.25
N THR A 74 -5.02 -18.58 7.09
CA THR A 74 -3.70 -19.24 6.93
C THR A 74 -3.65 -20.58 7.66
N LYS A 75 -4.53 -20.80 8.64
CA LYS A 75 -4.63 -22.05 9.42
C LYS A 75 -5.48 -23.12 8.72
N HIS A 76 -6.19 -22.74 7.66
CA HIS A 76 -6.89 -23.65 6.75
C HIS A 76 -5.99 -23.99 5.57
#